data_AF-A0A1Z3HJW7-F1
#
_entry.id   AF-A0A1Z3HJW7-F1
#
_cell.length_a   1.000
_cell.length_b   1.000
_cell.length_c   1.000
_cell.angle_alpha   90.00
_cell.angle_beta   90.00
_cell.angle_gamma   90.00
#
_symmetry.space_group_name_H-M   'P 1'
#
loop_
_entity.id
_entity.type
_entity.pdbx_description
1 polymer ?
#
loop_
_entity_poly.entity_id
_entity_poly.type
_entity_poly.pdbx_seq_one_letter_code
_entity_poly.pdbx_strand_id
1 'polypeptide(L)'
;MSSKKFFLDLLWLGKSLTILLATIFAALAIATFILVLRGNSPPSLVWIVLVLIGSLLLFVVAIQLIYANSWAGTPIILKPTHTGTVISLIFVQGEGIPIERYRQIAEAIQSTASDLAIWVGIPQFIGDSPIPRETGLAINKVLQQMKQEGMPETENQFFIAHSVGGIALQKYLKAFPKRVKGQILMGSFLGKWNLSKLDEAGKTIIDYPVPTLTIGGTLDGLARITRIAAAFWYQQINSSQPTDQQNFPVVTIDGASHMQFASGPPTSFVADFDLKPGDGVEDTDVHQQVGQLVYNFMGTRLSTSQSEGSLKFLSAEREKTHQDVKPIIDALKLEGYNGFKPACYNSQLDNTRTDPKCTPYSPWIQDKANEIMAGNDLSPVSFSLEVKDSFHRSYSINPVHLPNIKNYCGGKEPCTLQVNSVTQALYNLFDFFDAGFFPISAFSLRTKLNSRQRFWYHAASASGDERPYPDFQKTDGASIGAEINQQVYKWALDHAGDKPRDYFNKVGVPMEMGKDVVPFVSAGPVFLLNYPKYNYVSNYVSKDGLQSFQVRAGAMKTSLSYPLKVSSGFHYCQLLSPAAAMEWIYVDGLRPKASISGDTVVYGPFGGIIRTLRFVLRGLLRQTRTKGLFKRV
;
A
#
# COMPACT_ATOMS: atom_id res chain seq x y z
N MET A 1 17.46 -38.41 -7.35
CA MET A 1 17.25 -36.96 -7.57
C MET A 1 15.82 -36.77 -8.03
N SER A 2 14.98 -35.97 -7.34
CA SER A 2 13.57 -35.80 -7.74
C SER A 2 13.47 -35.18 -9.14
N SER A 3 12.54 -35.65 -9.97
CA SER A 3 12.28 -35.10 -11.32
C SER A 3 12.11 -33.57 -11.29
N LYS A 4 11.52 -33.02 -10.23
CA LYS A 4 11.42 -31.57 -9.99
C LYS A 4 12.78 -30.87 -9.87
N LYS A 5 13.76 -31.49 -9.18
CA LYS A 5 15.10 -30.91 -9.00
C LYS A 5 15.89 -30.96 -10.32
N PHE A 6 15.80 -32.07 -11.05
CA PHE A 6 16.41 -32.19 -12.38
C PHE A 6 15.86 -31.14 -13.36
N PHE A 7 14.54 -30.89 -13.36
CA PHE A 7 13.92 -29.84 -14.17
C PHE A 7 14.30 -28.42 -13.73
N LEU A 8 14.47 -28.16 -12.43
CA LEU A 8 14.95 -26.88 -11.91
C LEU A 8 16.41 -26.61 -12.31
N ASP A 9 17.26 -27.62 -12.30
CA ASP A 9 18.64 -27.53 -12.76
C ASP A 9 18.70 -27.37 -14.30
N LEU A 10 17.80 -28.03 -15.04
CA LEU A 10 17.61 -27.83 -16.49
C LEU A 10 17.11 -26.41 -16.84
N LEU A 11 16.28 -25.81 -15.99
CA LEU A 11 15.80 -24.42 -16.12
C LEU A 11 16.90 -23.39 -15.87
N TRP A 12 17.84 -23.69 -14.96
CA TRP A 12 19.05 -22.89 -14.80
C TRP A 12 19.93 -23.00 -16.04
N LEU A 13 20.12 -24.22 -16.56
CA LEU A 13 20.81 -24.49 -17.83
C LEU A 13 20.15 -23.77 -19.02
N GLY A 14 18.82 -23.72 -19.14
CA GLY A 14 18.14 -23.00 -20.22
C GLY A 14 18.36 -21.48 -20.19
N LYS A 15 18.43 -20.88 -18.99
CA LYS A 15 18.77 -19.46 -18.83
C LYS A 15 20.24 -19.18 -19.16
N SER A 16 21.14 -20.05 -18.69
CA SER A 16 22.58 -19.97 -19.00
C SER A 16 22.83 -20.20 -20.49
N LEU A 17 22.08 -21.10 -21.12
CA LEU A 17 22.17 -21.41 -22.55
C LEU A 17 21.68 -20.26 -23.41
N THR A 18 20.59 -19.57 -23.03
CA THR A 18 20.09 -18.41 -23.79
C THR A 18 21.08 -17.25 -23.75
N ILE A 19 21.69 -16.99 -22.59
CA ILE A 19 22.73 -15.96 -22.43
C ILE A 19 24.00 -16.38 -23.18
N LEU A 20 24.44 -17.63 -23.03
CA LEU A 20 25.60 -18.18 -23.73
C LEU A 20 25.43 -18.09 -25.24
N LEU A 21 24.29 -18.50 -25.77
CA LEU A 21 23.95 -18.38 -27.20
C LEU A 21 23.98 -16.92 -27.63
N ALA A 22 23.34 -15.99 -26.91
CA ALA A 22 23.35 -14.57 -27.24
C ALA A 22 24.78 -13.97 -27.25
N THR A 23 25.65 -14.42 -26.35
CA THR A 23 27.05 -13.98 -26.26
C THR A 23 27.88 -14.55 -27.41
N ILE A 24 27.70 -15.83 -27.73
CA ILE A 24 28.29 -16.48 -28.91
C ILE A 24 27.84 -15.77 -30.20
N PHE A 25 26.58 -15.33 -30.29
CA PHE A 25 26.06 -14.56 -31.43
C PHE A 25 26.70 -13.20 -31.59
N ALA A 26 26.86 -12.43 -30.51
CA ALA A 26 27.55 -11.15 -30.56
C ALA A 26 28.99 -11.35 -31.05
N ALA A 27 29.68 -12.38 -30.56
CA ALA A 27 31.03 -12.71 -30.99
C ALA A 27 31.10 -13.14 -32.47
N LEU A 28 30.20 -14.02 -32.94
CA LEU A 28 30.16 -14.48 -34.33
C LEU A 28 29.78 -13.37 -35.31
N ALA A 29 28.84 -12.49 -34.94
CA ALA A 29 28.45 -11.34 -35.75
C ALA A 29 29.60 -10.34 -35.87
N ILE A 30 30.30 -10.05 -34.78
CA ILE A 30 31.49 -9.19 -34.78
C ILE A 30 32.60 -9.83 -35.63
N ALA A 31 32.88 -11.12 -35.46
CA ALA A 31 33.90 -11.81 -36.25
C ALA A 31 33.58 -11.82 -37.75
N THR A 32 32.32 -12.06 -38.13
CA THR A 32 31.86 -12.03 -39.52
C THR A 32 31.94 -10.62 -40.10
N PHE A 33 31.55 -9.61 -39.34
CA PHE A 33 31.67 -8.20 -39.75
C PHE A 33 33.14 -7.79 -39.96
N ILE A 34 34.05 -8.21 -39.08
CA ILE A 34 35.49 -8.01 -39.23
C ILE A 34 36.03 -8.69 -40.49
N LEU A 35 35.56 -9.91 -40.81
CA LEU A 35 35.99 -10.64 -42.00
C LEU A 35 35.48 -9.99 -43.30
N VAL A 36 34.26 -9.45 -43.30
CA VAL A 36 33.68 -8.69 -44.41
C VAL A 36 34.45 -7.39 -44.65
N LEU A 37 34.77 -6.64 -43.58
CA LEU A 37 35.57 -5.41 -43.68
C LEU A 37 36.98 -5.64 -44.22
N ARG A 38 37.52 -6.85 -44.05
CA ARG A 38 38.85 -7.24 -44.57
C ARG A 38 38.83 -7.73 -46.02
N GLY A 39 37.68 -7.75 -46.69
CA GLY A 39 37.56 -8.12 -48.12
C GLY A 39 37.81 -9.59 -48.44
N ASN A 40 37.94 -10.46 -47.44
CA ASN A 40 38.43 -11.84 -47.61
C ASN A 40 37.34 -12.93 -47.53
N SER A 41 36.06 -12.55 -47.42
CA SER A 41 34.97 -13.53 -47.28
C SER A 41 34.09 -13.62 -48.53
N PRO A 42 33.92 -14.81 -49.14
CA PRO A 42 32.98 -14.98 -50.25
C PRO A 42 31.54 -14.70 -49.79
N PRO A 43 30.68 -14.10 -50.64
CA PRO A 43 29.30 -13.75 -50.31
C PRO A 43 28.46 -14.91 -49.72
N SER A 44 28.81 -16.16 -50.05
CA SER A 44 28.17 -17.38 -49.55
C SER A 44 28.30 -17.58 -48.03
N LEU A 45 29.39 -17.14 -47.40
CA LEU A 45 29.61 -17.29 -45.95
C LEU A 45 28.67 -16.41 -45.13
N VAL A 46 28.37 -15.21 -45.61
CA VAL A 46 27.40 -14.30 -44.98
C VAL A 46 26.00 -14.90 -45.02
N TRP A 47 25.59 -15.49 -46.14
CA TRP A 47 24.29 -16.14 -46.28
C TRP A 47 24.14 -17.37 -45.37
N ILE A 48 25.19 -18.19 -45.21
CA ILE A 48 25.16 -19.34 -44.29
C ILE A 48 24.97 -18.87 -42.84
N VAL A 49 25.69 -17.82 -42.41
CA VAL A 49 25.54 -17.26 -41.06
C VAL A 49 24.13 -16.69 -40.84
N LEU A 50 23.59 -15.98 -41.83
CA LEU A 50 22.22 -15.45 -41.75
C LEU A 50 21.16 -16.55 -41.69
N VAL A 51 21.30 -17.62 -42.48
CA VAL A 51 20.37 -18.77 -42.46
C VAL A 51 20.46 -19.53 -41.13
N LEU A 52 21.66 -19.69 -40.56
CA LEU A 52 21.83 -20.30 -39.23
C LEU A 52 21.21 -19.44 -38.12
N ILE A 53 21.40 -18.12 -38.15
CA ILE A 53 20.76 -17.18 -37.23
C ILE A 53 19.25 -17.26 -37.37
N GLY A 54 18.73 -17.21 -38.60
CA GLY A 54 17.29 -17.29 -38.89
C GLY A 54 16.67 -18.60 -38.41
N SER A 55 17.31 -19.73 -38.71
CA SER A 55 16.84 -21.07 -38.32
C SER A 55 16.88 -21.25 -36.81
N LEU A 56 17.90 -20.76 -36.11
CA LEU A 56 17.98 -20.85 -34.66
C LEU A 56 16.99 -19.91 -33.97
N LEU A 57 16.74 -18.71 -34.51
CA LEU A 57 15.66 -17.83 -34.02
C LEU A 57 14.29 -18.51 -34.18
N LEU A 58 14.04 -19.13 -35.33
CA LEU A 58 12.85 -19.95 -35.57
C LEU A 58 12.75 -21.11 -34.57
N PHE A 59 13.87 -21.77 -34.24
CA PHE A 59 13.92 -22.85 -33.26
C PHE A 59 13.65 -22.35 -31.83
N VAL A 60 14.20 -21.19 -31.44
CA VAL A 60 13.90 -20.55 -30.15
C VAL A 60 12.43 -20.16 -30.08
N VAL A 61 11.87 -19.57 -31.14
CA VAL A 61 10.44 -19.25 -31.22
C VAL A 61 9.60 -20.52 -31.16
N ALA A 62 9.97 -21.58 -31.87
CA ALA A 62 9.28 -22.87 -31.83
C ALA A 62 9.34 -23.50 -30.43
N ILE A 63 10.50 -23.49 -29.76
CA ILE A 63 10.61 -23.95 -28.37
C ILE A 63 9.75 -23.09 -27.46
N GLN A 64 9.75 -21.77 -27.61
CA GLN A 64 8.92 -20.85 -26.81
C GLN A 64 7.43 -21.10 -27.05
N LEU A 65 7.00 -21.37 -28.29
CA LEU A 65 5.62 -21.69 -28.65
C LEU A 65 5.22 -23.07 -28.11
N ILE A 66 6.08 -24.08 -28.24
CA ILE A 66 5.86 -25.42 -27.68
C ILE A 66 5.80 -25.34 -26.15
N TYR A 67 6.68 -24.57 -25.51
CA TYR A 67 6.63 -24.30 -24.07
C TYR A 67 5.34 -23.57 -23.70
N ALA A 68 4.98 -22.50 -24.41
CA ALA A 68 3.74 -21.77 -24.13
C ALA A 68 2.50 -22.68 -24.24
N ASN A 69 2.49 -23.61 -25.20
CA ASN A 69 1.36 -24.51 -25.44
C ASN A 69 1.33 -25.71 -24.48
N SER A 70 2.49 -26.21 -24.04
CA SER A 70 2.61 -27.40 -23.16
C SER A 70 2.73 -27.10 -21.67
N TRP A 71 3.06 -25.86 -21.27
CA TRP A 71 3.44 -25.53 -19.89
C TRP A 71 2.42 -24.69 -19.11
N ALA A 72 1.38 -24.17 -19.75
CA ALA A 72 0.18 -23.80 -19.02
C ALA A 72 -0.40 -25.11 -18.49
N GLY A 73 -0.13 -25.45 -17.22
CA GLY A 73 -0.55 -26.73 -16.65
C GLY A 73 -2.07 -26.93 -16.74
N THR A 74 -2.52 -28.12 -16.36
CA THR A 74 -3.95 -28.44 -16.41
C THR A 74 -4.69 -27.58 -15.39
N PRO A 75 -5.69 -26.78 -15.80
CA PRO A 75 -6.49 -26.04 -14.84
C PRO A 75 -7.27 -27.01 -13.94
N ILE A 76 -7.65 -26.56 -12.76
CA ILE A 76 -8.62 -27.31 -11.93
C ILE A 76 -10.02 -26.91 -12.36
N ILE A 77 -10.87 -27.91 -12.64
CA ILE A 77 -12.30 -27.72 -12.88
C ILE A 77 -13.07 -28.40 -11.74
N LEU A 78 -13.96 -27.64 -11.10
CA LEU A 78 -14.90 -28.15 -10.12
C LEU A 78 -16.30 -28.09 -10.73
N LYS A 79 -16.93 -29.27 -10.82
CA LYS A 79 -18.32 -29.39 -11.26
C LYS A 79 -19.26 -28.91 -10.16
N PRO A 80 -20.46 -28.40 -10.49
CA PRO A 80 -21.44 -27.98 -9.50
C PRO A 80 -21.81 -29.12 -8.55
N THR A 81 -21.96 -28.80 -7.27
CA THR A 81 -22.51 -29.71 -6.24
C THR A 81 -24.04 -29.58 -6.11
N HIS A 82 -24.61 -28.54 -6.70
CA HIS A 82 -26.04 -28.23 -6.69
C HIS A 82 -26.55 -27.97 -8.11
N THR A 83 -27.88 -28.05 -8.27
CA THR A 83 -28.59 -27.63 -9.48
C THR A 83 -29.07 -26.19 -9.33
N GLY A 84 -29.45 -25.54 -10.43
CA GLY A 84 -29.98 -24.17 -10.40
C GLY A 84 -29.44 -23.31 -11.53
N THR A 85 -29.40 -21.99 -11.30
CA THR A 85 -28.84 -21.06 -12.29
C THR A 85 -27.37 -21.38 -12.54
N VAL A 86 -27.00 -21.65 -13.79
CA VAL A 86 -25.64 -22.01 -14.16
C VAL A 86 -24.74 -20.77 -14.07
N ILE A 87 -23.72 -20.86 -13.22
CA ILE A 87 -22.71 -19.82 -13.02
C ILE A 87 -21.35 -20.36 -13.48
N SER A 88 -20.58 -19.53 -14.19
CA SER A 88 -19.16 -19.78 -14.46
C SER A 88 -18.34 -18.87 -13.57
N LEU A 89 -17.59 -19.45 -12.63
CA LEU A 89 -16.72 -18.74 -11.70
C LEU A 89 -15.25 -19.04 -12.03
N ILE A 90 -14.49 -18.02 -12.43
CA ILE A 90 -13.06 -18.18 -12.71
C ILE A 90 -12.22 -17.65 -11.56
N PHE A 91 -11.37 -18.51 -10.98
CA PHE A 91 -10.58 -18.19 -9.78
C PHE A 91 -9.10 -18.00 -10.10
N VAL A 92 -8.61 -16.76 -10.11
CA VAL A 92 -7.20 -16.42 -10.34
C VAL A 92 -6.40 -16.45 -9.02
N GLN A 93 -5.42 -17.34 -8.95
CA GLN A 93 -4.51 -17.51 -7.79
C GLN A 93 -3.68 -16.25 -7.48
N GLY A 94 -3.21 -16.12 -6.24
CA GLY A 94 -2.15 -15.20 -5.82
C GLY A 94 -0.75 -15.66 -6.20
N GLU A 95 0.25 -14.78 -6.04
CA GLU A 95 1.63 -15.06 -6.46
C GLU A 95 2.34 -16.11 -5.59
N GLY A 96 2.85 -17.16 -6.24
CA GLY A 96 3.62 -18.24 -5.64
C GLY A 96 2.77 -19.31 -4.95
N ILE A 97 1.44 -19.19 -4.95
CA ILE A 97 0.54 -20.11 -4.28
C ILE A 97 -0.05 -21.07 -5.33
N PRO A 98 0.20 -22.39 -5.25
CA PRO A 98 -0.33 -23.38 -6.20
C PRO A 98 -1.86 -23.37 -6.28
N ILE A 99 -2.42 -23.69 -7.46
CA ILE A 99 -3.88 -23.64 -7.69
C ILE A 99 -4.67 -24.61 -6.81
N GLU A 100 -4.05 -25.72 -6.39
CA GLU A 100 -4.66 -26.72 -5.51
C GLU A 100 -5.05 -26.14 -4.16
N ARG A 101 -4.34 -25.08 -3.71
CA ARG A 101 -4.63 -24.39 -2.45
C ARG A 101 -5.93 -23.59 -2.48
N TYR A 102 -6.54 -23.40 -3.64
CA TYR A 102 -7.80 -22.67 -3.79
C TYR A 102 -9.01 -23.61 -3.93
N ARG A 103 -8.81 -24.92 -3.88
CA ARG A 103 -9.91 -25.90 -4.02
C ARG A 103 -10.92 -25.77 -2.88
N GLN A 104 -10.46 -25.75 -1.62
CA GLN A 104 -11.37 -25.76 -0.46
C GLN A 104 -12.24 -24.50 -0.39
N ILE A 105 -11.66 -23.32 -0.65
CA ILE A 105 -12.43 -22.08 -0.68
C ILE A 105 -13.42 -22.05 -1.85
N ALA A 106 -13.07 -22.63 -3.00
CA ALA A 106 -13.99 -22.78 -4.12
C ALA A 106 -15.15 -23.74 -3.79
N GLU A 107 -14.85 -24.86 -3.11
CA GLU A 107 -15.86 -25.81 -2.62
C GLU A 107 -16.78 -25.16 -1.58
N ALA A 108 -16.25 -24.33 -0.67
CA ALA A 108 -17.04 -23.57 0.30
C ALA A 108 -17.99 -22.54 -0.36
N ILE A 109 -17.57 -21.93 -1.47
CA ILE A 109 -18.44 -21.07 -2.29
C ILE A 109 -19.57 -21.91 -2.90
N GLN A 110 -19.27 -23.08 -3.48
CA GLN A 110 -20.29 -23.98 -4.03
C GLN A 110 -21.28 -24.44 -2.97
N SER A 111 -20.80 -24.86 -1.80
CA SER A 111 -21.66 -25.38 -0.72
C SER A 111 -22.60 -24.33 -0.11
N THR A 112 -22.21 -23.05 -0.18
CA THR A 112 -23.05 -21.95 0.35
C THR A 112 -24.23 -21.62 -0.59
N ALA A 113 -24.06 -21.86 -1.88
CA ALA A 113 -24.99 -21.45 -2.92
C ALA A 113 -25.90 -22.61 -3.37
N SER A 114 -26.77 -23.09 -2.49
CA SER A 114 -27.59 -24.28 -2.74
C SER A 114 -28.57 -24.17 -3.92
N ASP A 115 -28.86 -22.95 -4.38
CA ASP A 115 -29.74 -22.64 -5.52
C ASP A 115 -28.99 -22.29 -6.82
N LEU A 116 -27.65 -22.39 -6.83
CA LEU A 116 -26.81 -22.08 -7.99
C LEU A 116 -26.02 -23.30 -8.43
N ALA A 117 -26.00 -23.54 -9.74
CA ALA A 117 -25.12 -24.54 -10.36
C ALA A 117 -23.77 -23.89 -10.71
N ILE A 118 -22.92 -23.67 -9.69
CA ILE A 118 -21.63 -22.99 -9.86
C ILE A 118 -20.57 -23.95 -10.39
N TRP A 119 -20.10 -23.71 -11.60
CA TRP A 119 -18.87 -24.30 -12.11
C TRP A 119 -17.69 -23.43 -11.74
N VAL A 120 -16.63 -24.01 -11.17
CA VAL A 120 -15.42 -23.27 -10.82
C VAL A 120 -14.25 -23.72 -11.69
N GLY A 121 -13.56 -22.75 -12.28
CA GLY A 121 -12.35 -22.98 -13.04
C GLY A 121 -11.16 -22.22 -12.46
N ILE A 122 -10.10 -22.92 -12.10
CA ILE A 122 -8.88 -22.34 -11.50
C ILE A 122 -7.72 -22.44 -12.52
N PRO A 123 -7.42 -21.37 -13.28
CA PRO A 123 -6.31 -21.36 -14.24
C PRO A 123 -4.96 -21.62 -13.58
N GLN A 124 -4.19 -22.56 -14.14
CA GLN A 124 -2.77 -22.72 -13.81
C GLN A 124 -1.94 -21.65 -14.53
N PHE A 125 -1.14 -20.91 -13.77
CA PHE A 125 -0.16 -19.98 -14.31
C PHE A 125 1.28 -20.50 -14.24
N ILE A 126 2.16 -19.97 -15.08
CA ILE A 126 3.57 -20.35 -15.07
C ILE A 126 4.24 -19.92 -13.77
N GLY A 127 4.76 -20.91 -13.02
CA GLY A 127 5.42 -20.67 -11.74
C GLY A 127 4.49 -20.10 -10.67
N ASP A 128 3.21 -20.50 -10.73
CA ASP A 128 2.16 -20.16 -9.77
C ASP A 128 1.95 -18.65 -9.59
N SER A 129 2.14 -17.87 -10.67
CA SER A 129 2.08 -16.40 -10.60
C SER A 129 1.30 -15.85 -11.78
N PRO A 130 0.16 -15.18 -11.53
CA PRO A 130 -0.63 -14.57 -12.60
C PRO A 130 0.12 -13.38 -13.20
N ILE A 131 0.38 -13.45 -14.50
CA ILE A 131 0.99 -12.36 -15.26
C ILE A 131 -0.09 -11.76 -16.17
N PRO A 132 -0.31 -10.43 -16.17
CA PRO A 132 -1.43 -9.81 -16.90
C PRO A 132 -1.51 -10.13 -18.41
N ARG A 133 -0.40 -10.54 -19.03
CA ARG A 133 -0.35 -10.94 -20.44
C ARG A 133 -0.85 -12.36 -20.69
N GLU A 134 -0.65 -13.24 -19.72
CA GLU A 134 -1.06 -14.66 -19.81
C GLU A 134 -2.49 -14.86 -19.30
N THR A 135 -2.99 -13.95 -18.46
CA THR A 135 -4.33 -13.99 -17.87
C THR A 135 -5.43 -14.29 -18.88
N GLY A 136 -5.45 -13.63 -20.05
CA GLY A 136 -6.47 -13.90 -21.07
C GLY A 136 -6.40 -15.30 -21.67
N LEU A 137 -5.19 -15.81 -21.93
CA LEU A 137 -5.00 -17.16 -22.48
C LEU A 137 -5.38 -18.23 -21.45
N ALA A 138 -4.95 -18.06 -20.20
CA ALA A 138 -5.26 -18.99 -19.11
C ALA A 138 -6.77 -19.05 -18.83
N ILE A 139 -7.45 -17.90 -18.81
CA ILE A 139 -8.92 -17.81 -18.66
C ILE A 139 -9.63 -18.53 -19.82
N ASN A 140 -9.24 -18.27 -21.07
CA ASN A 140 -9.87 -18.92 -22.22
C ASN A 140 -9.69 -20.44 -22.19
N LYS A 141 -8.51 -20.93 -21.79
CA LYS A 141 -8.23 -22.37 -21.65
C LYS A 141 -9.13 -23.01 -20.60
N VAL A 142 -9.30 -22.37 -19.44
CA VAL A 142 -10.20 -22.84 -18.38
C VAL A 142 -11.65 -22.90 -18.88
N LEU A 143 -12.14 -21.83 -19.50
CA LEU A 143 -13.51 -21.79 -20.02
C LEU A 143 -13.75 -22.89 -21.07
N GLN A 144 -12.77 -23.13 -21.95
CA GLN A 144 -12.84 -24.22 -22.93
C GLN A 144 -12.92 -25.59 -22.23
N GLN A 145 -12.10 -25.82 -21.21
CA GLN A 145 -12.10 -27.06 -20.44
C GLN A 145 -13.43 -27.26 -19.69
N MET A 146 -13.99 -26.21 -19.07
CA MET A 146 -15.30 -26.29 -18.41
C MET A 146 -16.39 -26.73 -19.40
N LYS A 147 -16.40 -26.17 -20.62
CA LYS A 147 -17.33 -26.58 -21.68
C LYS A 147 -17.13 -28.04 -22.11
N GLN A 148 -15.88 -28.48 -22.25
CA GLN A 148 -15.56 -29.89 -22.56
C GLN A 148 -16.02 -30.84 -21.46
N GLU A 149 -16.03 -30.39 -20.20
CA GLU A 149 -16.54 -31.16 -19.06
C GLU A 149 -18.07 -31.12 -18.89
N GLY A 150 -18.77 -30.40 -19.78
CA GLY A 150 -20.23 -30.37 -19.85
C GLY A 150 -20.87 -29.11 -19.28
N MET A 151 -20.12 -28.04 -19.00
CA MET A 151 -20.71 -26.77 -18.60
C MET A 151 -21.57 -26.19 -19.75
N PRO A 152 -22.87 -25.93 -19.52
CA PRO A 152 -23.72 -25.25 -20.50
C PRO A 152 -23.22 -23.83 -20.81
N GLU A 153 -23.61 -23.29 -21.97
CA GLU A 153 -23.39 -21.86 -22.24
C GLU A 153 -24.15 -21.01 -21.21
N THR A 154 -23.48 -20.00 -20.66
CA THR A 154 -24.07 -19.08 -19.68
C THR A 154 -23.48 -17.68 -19.84
N GLU A 155 -24.34 -16.68 -19.66
CA GLU A 155 -23.95 -15.27 -19.52
C GLU A 155 -23.59 -14.89 -18.08
N ASN A 156 -23.84 -15.78 -17.10
CA ASN A 156 -23.59 -15.53 -15.69
C ASN A 156 -22.14 -15.86 -15.33
N GLN A 157 -21.22 -15.03 -15.81
CA GLN A 157 -19.79 -15.19 -15.58
C GLN A 157 -19.31 -14.26 -14.47
N PHE A 158 -18.62 -14.82 -13.48
CA PHE A 158 -17.99 -14.09 -12.39
C PHE A 158 -16.52 -14.45 -12.31
N PHE A 159 -15.72 -13.52 -11.81
CA PHE A 159 -14.29 -13.72 -11.64
C PHE A 159 -13.90 -13.39 -10.22
N ILE A 160 -13.11 -14.26 -9.62
CA ILE A 160 -12.55 -14.08 -8.30
C ILE A 160 -11.03 -14.12 -8.39
N ALA A 161 -10.35 -13.30 -7.58
CA ALA A 161 -8.90 -13.29 -7.57
C ALA A 161 -8.33 -13.00 -6.18
N HIS A 162 -7.22 -13.67 -5.88
CA HIS A 162 -6.48 -13.47 -4.63
C HIS A 162 -5.18 -12.68 -4.88
N SER A 163 -4.85 -11.74 -3.99
CA SER A 163 -3.54 -11.07 -3.96
C SER A 163 -3.16 -10.43 -5.31
N VAL A 164 -1.93 -10.65 -5.80
CA VAL A 164 -1.46 -10.19 -7.13
C VAL A 164 -2.36 -10.64 -8.29
N GLY A 165 -3.11 -11.73 -8.13
CA GLY A 165 -4.13 -12.14 -9.10
C GLY A 165 -5.18 -11.08 -9.35
N GLY A 166 -5.54 -10.31 -8.33
CA GLY A 166 -6.48 -9.20 -8.45
C GLY A 166 -5.97 -8.08 -9.35
N ILE A 167 -4.68 -7.79 -9.34
CA ILE A 167 -4.06 -6.81 -10.24
C ILE A 167 -4.13 -7.29 -11.69
N ALA A 168 -3.79 -8.55 -11.93
CA ALA A 168 -3.81 -9.14 -13.26
C ALA A 168 -5.24 -9.24 -13.82
N LEU A 169 -6.19 -9.66 -12.99
CA LEU A 169 -7.60 -9.80 -13.35
C LEU A 169 -8.24 -8.43 -13.68
N GLN A 170 -7.98 -7.41 -12.86
CA GLN A 170 -8.52 -6.07 -13.10
C GLN A 170 -8.17 -5.54 -14.49
N LYS A 171 -6.91 -5.70 -14.90
CA LYS A 171 -6.45 -5.28 -16.23
C LYS A 171 -7.17 -6.03 -17.36
N TYR A 172 -7.35 -7.35 -17.19
CA TYR A 172 -8.07 -8.16 -18.16
C TYR A 172 -9.54 -7.73 -18.26
N LEU A 173 -10.25 -7.63 -17.14
CA LEU A 173 -11.67 -7.30 -17.14
C LEU A 173 -11.97 -5.85 -17.56
N LYS A 174 -11.06 -4.90 -17.30
CA LYS A 174 -11.19 -3.54 -17.84
C LYS A 174 -11.16 -3.52 -19.38
N ALA A 175 -10.43 -4.45 -20.00
CA ALA A 175 -10.40 -4.59 -21.47
C ALA A 175 -11.61 -5.37 -22.02
N PHE A 176 -12.24 -6.23 -21.21
CA PHE A 176 -13.37 -7.08 -21.60
C PHE A 176 -14.57 -6.99 -20.64
N PRO A 177 -15.09 -5.79 -20.35
CA PRO A 177 -16.05 -5.60 -19.26
C PRO A 177 -17.41 -6.28 -19.50
N LYS A 178 -17.78 -6.51 -20.76
CA LYS A 178 -19.04 -7.17 -21.14
C LYS A 178 -19.03 -8.69 -20.91
N ARG A 179 -17.87 -9.29 -20.57
CA ARG A 179 -17.75 -10.74 -20.34
C ARG A 179 -18.13 -11.17 -18.93
N VAL A 180 -18.43 -10.24 -18.03
CA VAL A 180 -18.50 -10.50 -16.59
C VAL A 180 -19.66 -9.75 -15.96
N LYS A 181 -20.39 -10.41 -15.04
CA LYS A 181 -21.44 -9.80 -14.22
C LYS A 181 -20.90 -9.20 -12.91
N GLY A 182 -19.77 -9.69 -12.42
CA GLY A 182 -19.06 -9.12 -11.27
C GLY A 182 -17.67 -9.70 -11.04
N GLN A 183 -16.83 -8.93 -10.36
CA GLN A 183 -15.49 -9.32 -9.89
C GLN A 183 -15.48 -9.42 -8.37
N ILE A 184 -14.70 -10.36 -7.83
CA ILE A 184 -14.42 -10.49 -6.40
C ILE A 184 -12.90 -10.43 -6.20
N LEU A 185 -12.44 -9.55 -5.33
CA LEU A 185 -11.04 -9.39 -4.95
C LEU A 185 -10.87 -9.79 -3.49
N MET A 186 -10.00 -10.76 -3.22
CA MET A 186 -9.71 -11.24 -1.86
C MET A 186 -8.25 -11.00 -1.53
N GLY A 187 -7.95 -10.47 -0.34
CA GLY A 187 -6.59 -10.02 -0.02
C GLY A 187 -6.04 -9.11 -1.14
N SER A 188 -6.91 -8.30 -1.74
CA SER A 188 -6.67 -7.47 -2.92
C SER A 188 -7.75 -6.39 -2.98
N PHE A 189 -7.52 -5.33 -3.74
CA PHE A 189 -8.42 -4.18 -3.83
C PHE A 189 -8.37 -3.56 -5.23
N LEU A 190 -9.32 -2.68 -5.54
CA LEU A 190 -9.24 -1.87 -6.76
C LEU A 190 -8.03 -0.95 -6.70
N GLY A 191 -7.15 -1.06 -7.69
CA GLY A 191 -5.92 -0.29 -7.71
C GLY A 191 -6.16 1.21 -7.88
N LYS A 192 -5.27 2.04 -7.32
CA LYS A 192 -5.26 3.50 -7.43
C LYS A 192 -5.37 3.97 -8.88
N TRP A 193 -4.83 3.24 -9.86
CA TRP A 193 -4.97 3.58 -11.29
C TRP A 193 -6.43 3.57 -11.80
N ASN A 194 -7.35 2.96 -11.06
CA ASN A 194 -8.79 2.99 -11.31
C ASN A 194 -9.53 4.02 -10.40
N LEU A 195 -8.86 4.62 -9.42
CA LEU A 195 -9.45 5.43 -8.35
C LEU A 195 -8.76 6.80 -8.14
N SER A 196 -7.70 7.11 -8.88
CA SER A 196 -6.85 8.28 -8.61
C SER A 196 -7.41 9.60 -9.13
N LYS A 197 -8.51 9.58 -9.87
CA LYS A 197 -9.13 10.77 -10.46
C LYS A 197 -10.18 11.33 -9.51
N LEU A 198 -10.22 12.65 -9.40
CA LEU A 198 -11.24 13.38 -8.65
C LEU A 198 -12.09 14.22 -9.60
N ASP A 199 -13.38 14.35 -9.32
CA ASP A 199 -14.29 15.26 -10.01
C ASP A 199 -14.16 16.71 -9.49
N GLU A 200 -15.00 17.62 -10.00
CA GLU A 200 -15.01 19.03 -9.59
C GLU A 200 -15.34 19.24 -8.10
N ALA A 201 -16.07 18.31 -7.47
CA ALA A 201 -16.39 18.33 -6.05
C ALA A 201 -15.33 17.63 -5.19
N GLY A 202 -14.21 17.19 -5.78
CA GLY A 202 -13.17 16.45 -5.07
C GLY A 202 -13.60 15.03 -4.68
N LYS A 203 -14.63 14.48 -5.33
CA LYS A 203 -15.09 13.10 -5.14
C LYS A 203 -14.33 12.16 -6.08
N THR A 204 -14.08 10.95 -5.60
CA THR A 204 -13.35 9.90 -6.29
C THR A 204 -14.15 9.33 -7.46
N ILE A 205 -13.59 9.45 -8.66
CA ILE A 205 -14.13 8.83 -9.86
C ILE A 205 -13.65 7.38 -9.91
N ILE A 206 -14.59 6.43 -9.96
CA ILE A 206 -14.30 5.01 -10.13
C ILE A 206 -14.24 4.71 -11.63
N ASP A 207 -13.03 4.81 -12.19
CA ASP A 207 -12.71 4.46 -13.58
C ASP A 207 -12.51 2.94 -13.71
N TYR A 208 -13.56 2.19 -13.37
CA TYR A 208 -13.60 0.74 -13.50
C TYR A 208 -15.02 0.26 -13.80
N PRO A 209 -15.26 -0.39 -14.95
CA PRO A 209 -16.62 -0.67 -15.41
C PRO A 209 -17.26 -1.94 -14.80
N VAL A 210 -16.50 -2.76 -14.08
CA VAL A 210 -16.99 -4.05 -13.58
C VAL A 210 -17.33 -3.94 -12.08
N PRO A 211 -18.59 -4.22 -11.68
CA PRO A 211 -18.98 -4.28 -10.26
C PRO A 211 -18.02 -5.18 -9.50
N THR A 212 -17.46 -4.69 -8.38
CA THR A 212 -16.40 -5.40 -7.66
C THR A 212 -16.69 -5.52 -6.18
N LEU A 213 -16.77 -6.74 -5.65
CA LEU A 213 -16.67 -6.99 -4.22
C LEU A 213 -15.19 -7.03 -3.82
N THR A 214 -14.81 -6.24 -2.82
CA THR A 214 -13.46 -6.27 -2.21
C THR A 214 -13.55 -6.87 -0.81
N ILE A 215 -12.77 -7.93 -0.54
CA ILE A 215 -12.71 -8.65 0.72
C ILE A 215 -11.28 -8.54 1.28
N GLY A 216 -11.13 -7.93 2.45
CA GLY A 216 -9.87 -7.85 3.18
C GLY A 216 -9.90 -8.65 4.49
N GLY A 217 -8.75 -9.11 4.97
CA GLY A 217 -8.61 -9.62 6.33
C GLY A 217 -8.15 -8.52 7.29
N THR A 218 -8.67 -8.48 8.52
CA THR A 218 -8.21 -7.48 9.51
C THR A 218 -6.79 -7.73 10.01
N LEU A 219 -6.29 -8.97 9.83
CA LEU A 219 -4.90 -9.37 10.09
C LEU A 219 -4.14 -9.73 8.79
N ASP A 220 -4.59 -9.24 7.63
CA ASP A 220 -3.86 -9.41 6.38
C ASP A 220 -2.55 -8.59 6.42
N GLY A 221 -1.41 -9.28 6.51
CA GLY A 221 -0.10 -8.63 6.57
C GLY A 221 0.44 -8.20 5.21
N LEU A 222 -0.12 -8.68 4.09
CA LEU A 222 0.35 -8.37 2.73
C LEU A 222 -0.56 -7.36 2.03
N ALA A 223 -1.84 -7.62 1.88
CA ALA A 223 -2.84 -6.64 1.46
C ALA A 223 -3.43 -5.95 2.69
N ARG A 224 -2.57 -5.15 3.31
CA ARG A 224 -2.79 -4.47 4.60
C ARG A 224 -4.20 -3.93 4.75
N ILE A 225 -4.77 -4.08 5.94
CA ILE A 225 -6.05 -3.47 6.33
C ILE A 225 -6.09 -1.94 6.08
N THR A 226 -4.94 -1.26 6.11
CA THR A 226 -4.85 0.16 5.74
C THR A 226 -5.14 0.43 4.26
N ARG A 227 -4.78 -0.48 3.36
CA ARG A 227 -5.17 -0.39 1.95
C ARG A 227 -6.65 -0.67 1.74
N ILE A 228 -7.22 -1.59 2.51
CA ILE A 228 -8.66 -1.87 2.51
C ILE A 228 -9.44 -0.67 3.05
N ALA A 229 -8.97 -0.02 4.12
CA ALA A 229 -9.53 1.23 4.64
C ALA A 229 -9.54 2.34 3.59
N ALA A 230 -8.45 2.46 2.82
CA ALA A 230 -8.40 3.41 1.72
C ALA A 230 -9.34 3.02 0.56
N ALA A 231 -9.45 1.74 0.21
CA ALA A 231 -10.44 1.25 -0.76
C ALA A 231 -11.87 1.59 -0.31
N PHE A 232 -12.18 1.39 0.97
CA PHE A 232 -13.46 1.77 1.57
C PHE A 232 -13.71 3.28 1.42
N TRP A 233 -12.72 4.12 1.70
CA TRP A 233 -12.86 5.57 1.52
C TRP A 233 -13.17 5.95 0.06
N TYR A 234 -12.42 5.42 -0.91
CA TYR A 234 -12.64 5.70 -2.33
C TYR A 234 -14.00 5.23 -2.83
N GLN A 235 -14.38 4.02 -2.43
CA GLN A 235 -15.54 3.32 -2.99
C GLN A 235 -16.83 3.58 -2.23
N GLN A 236 -16.80 3.96 -0.96
CA GLN A 236 -18.01 4.04 -0.12
C GLN A 236 -18.23 5.42 0.53
N ILE A 237 -17.16 6.18 0.79
CA ILE A 237 -17.27 7.49 1.48
C ILE A 237 -17.15 8.67 0.50
N ASN A 238 -16.17 8.61 -0.41
CA ASN A 238 -15.81 9.71 -1.28
C ASN A 238 -16.16 9.49 -2.74
N SER A 239 -16.92 8.46 -3.10
CA SER A 239 -17.24 8.20 -4.50
C SER A 239 -18.03 9.35 -5.16
N SER A 240 -17.72 9.66 -6.43
CA SER A 240 -18.46 10.63 -7.26
C SER A 240 -19.72 10.02 -7.88
N GLN A 241 -19.83 8.69 -7.85
CA GLN A 241 -20.93 7.94 -8.40
C GLN A 241 -21.66 7.19 -7.29
N PRO A 242 -22.97 6.90 -7.46
CA PRO A 242 -23.68 6.03 -6.54
C PRO A 242 -22.94 4.71 -6.42
N THR A 243 -22.52 4.42 -5.19
CA THR A 243 -21.87 3.19 -4.80
C THR A 243 -22.73 2.58 -3.72
N ASP A 244 -23.12 1.35 -3.95
CA ASP A 244 -24.06 0.62 -3.11
C ASP A 244 -23.57 -0.82 -2.96
N GLN A 245 -24.39 -1.64 -2.31
CA GLN A 245 -24.10 -3.05 -2.09
C GLN A 245 -24.04 -3.83 -3.42
N GLN A 246 -24.58 -3.29 -4.52
CA GLN A 246 -24.54 -3.89 -5.85
C GLN A 246 -23.29 -3.48 -6.64
N ASN A 247 -22.76 -2.29 -6.36
CA ASN A 247 -21.70 -1.66 -7.12
C ASN A 247 -20.61 -1.17 -6.17
N PHE A 248 -19.57 -2.00 -6.04
CA PHE A 248 -18.32 -1.72 -5.33
C PHE A 248 -18.28 -1.94 -3.81
N PRO A 249 -19.00 -2.92 -3.21
CA PRO A 249 -18.91 -3.17 -1.78
C PRO A 249 -17.47 -3.51 -1.34
N VAL A 250 -17.07 -2.98 -0.19
CA VAL A 250 -15.81 -3.26 0.48
C VAL A 250 -16.12 -3.85 1.84
N VAL A 251 -15.64 -5.05 2.10
CA VAL A 251 -15.90 -5.81 3.32
C VAL A 251 -14.62 -6.35 3.95
N THR A 252 -14.64 -6.56 5.27
CA THR A 252 -13.56 -7.19 6.04
C THR A 252 -14.01 -8.48 6.72
N ILE A 253 -13.11 -9.47 6.76
CA ILE A 253 -13.24 -10.65 7.60
C ILE A 253 -12.35 -10.45 8.82
N ASP A 254 -12.97 -10.44 9.99
CA ASP A 254 -12.29 -10.21 11.25
C ASP A 254 -11.38 -11.40 11.61
N GLY A 255 -10.15 -11.10 12.02
CA GLY A 255 -9.11 -12.07 12.37
C GLY A 255 -8.48 -12.79 11.18
N ALA A 256 -8.99 -12.63 9.96
CA ALA A 256 -8.43 -13.32 8.80
C ALA A 256 -7.05 -12.76 8.40
N SER A 257 -6.12 -13.65 8.07
CA SER A 257 -4.82 -13.31 7.47
C SER A 257 -4.86 -13.37 5.93
N HIS A 258 -3.77 -12.92 5.27
CA HIS A 258 -3.65 -13.00 3.81
C HIS A 258 -3.74 -14.45 3.30
N MET A 259 -3.01 -15.36 3.96
CA MET A 259 -2.90 -16.75 3.51
C MET A 259 -4.24 -17.48 3.57
N GLN A 260 -5.16 -17.11 4.47
CA GLN A 260 -6.47 -17.77 4.65
C GLN A 260 -7.47 -17.53 3.51
N PHE A 261 -7.12 -16.71 2.50
CA PHE A 261 -7.81 -16.69 1.21
C PHE A 261 -7.35 -17.83 0.27
N ALA A 262 -6.50 -18.72 0.78
CA ALA A 262 -6.09 -20.00 0.24
C ALA A 262 -5.90 -20.99 1.42
N SER A 263 -5.61 -22.25 1.13
CA SER A 263 -5.41 -23.28 2.16
C SER A 263 -3.96 -23.72 2.27
N GLY A 264 -3.61 -24.29 3.42
CA GLY A 264 -2.34 -24.97 3.64
C GLY A 264 -1.14 -24.04 3.87
N PRO A 265 0.09 -24.57 3.87
CA PRO A 265 1.26 -23.81 4.28
C PRO A 265 1.55 -22.62 3.35
N PRO A 266 1.86 -21.44 3.91
CA PRO A 266 2.25 -20.27 3.12
C PRO A 266 3.60 -20.48 2.42
N THR A 267 3.80 -19.75 1.32
CA THR A 267 5.14 -19.60 0.75
C THR A 267 6.06 -18.86 1.73
N SER A 268 7.38 -18.99 1.60
CA SER A 268 8.30 -18.30 2.53
C SER A 268 8.08 -16.79 2.60
N PHE A 269 7.73 -16.15 1.47
CA PHE A 269 7.46 -14.71 1.44
C PHE A 269 6.15 -14.37 2.17
N VAL A 270 5.10 -15.17 1.96
CA VAL A 270 3.84 -14.97 2.69
C VAL A 270 4.05 -15.25 4.18
N ALA A 271 4.78 -16.31 4.54
CA ALA A 271 5.06 -16.65 5.92
C ALA A 271 5.80 -15.53 6.67
N ASP A 272 6.78 -14.91 6.02
CA ASP A 272 7.62 -13.85 6.57
C ASP A 272 6.84 -12.54 6.86
N PHE A 273 5.77 -12.29 6.11
CA PHE A 273 5.15 -10.96 6.06
C PHE A 273 3.65 -10.92 6.34
N ASP A 274 2.96 -12.06 6.24
CA ASP A 274 1.60 -12.19 6.72
C ASP A 274 1.58 -12.31 8.23
N LEU A 275 0.47 -11.89 8.84
CA LEU A 275 0.28 -12.05 10.28
C LEU A 275 -0.38 -13.40 10.55
N LYS A 276 -0.17 -13.92 11.76
CA LYS A 276 -0.95 -15.05 12.27
C LYS A 276 -2.43 -14.66 12.30
N PRO A 277 -3.34 -15.58 11.92
CA PRO A 277 -4.77 -15.43 12.11
C PRO A 277 -5.12 -15.08 13.56
N GLY A 278 -6.30 -14.52 13.75
CA GLY A 278 -6.88 -14.29 15.07
C GLY A 278 -7.03 -15.60 15.85
N ASP A 279 -7.03 -15.51 17.18
CA ASP A 279 -7.18 -16.69 18.02
C ASP A 279 -8.47 -17.46 17.66
N GLY A 280 -8.34 -18.72 17.25
CA GLY A 280 -9.46 -19.59 16.88
C GLY A 280 -10.08 -19.32 15.51
N VAL A 281 -9.45 -18.50 14.66
CA VAL A 281 -9.90 -18.26 13.28
C VAL A 281 -9.23 -19.25 12.34
N GLU A 282 -9.95 -20.31 11.98
CA GLU A 282 -9.43 -21.37 11.11
C GLU A 282 -9.70 -21.06 9.61
N ASP A 283 -8.92 -21.70 8.72
CA ASP A 283 -9.10 -21.56 7.26
C ASP A 283 -10.55 -21.85 6.83
N THR A 284 -11.19 -22.86 7.43
CA THR A 284 -12.57 -23.26 7.11
C THR A 284 -13.59 -22.17 7.43
N ASP A 285 -13.40 -21.44 8.53
CA ASP A 285 -14.32 -20.36 8.94
C ASP A 285 -14.22 -19.18 7.98
N VAL A 286 -12.98 -18.83 7.58
CA VAL A 286 -12.72 -17.78 6.59
C VAL A 286 -13.29 -18.17 5.23
N HIS A 287 -13.07 -19.41 4.78
CA HIS A 287 -13.61 -19.90 3.52
C HIS A 287 -15.14 -19.89 3.49
N GLN A 288 -15.80 -20.25 4.59
CA GLN A 288 -17.26 -20.21 4.69
C GLN A 288 -17.78 -18.77 4.63
N GLN A 289 -17.13 -17.83 5.32
CA GLN A 289 -17.49 -16.40 5.25
C GLN A 289 -17.27 -15.82 3.84
N VAL A 290 -16.18 -16.19 3.17
CA VAL A 290 -15.98 -15.86 1.75
C VAL A 290 -17.12 -16.45 0.90
N GLY A 291 -17.50 -17.70 1.12
CA GLY A 291 -18.63 -18.34 0.45
C GLY A 291 -19.92 -17.52 0.56
N GLN A 292 -20.25 -17.06 1.78
CA GLN A 292 -21.40 -16.21 2.03
C GLN A 292 -21.31 -14.86 1.34
N LEU A 293 -20.17 -14.17 1.43
CA LEU A 293 -19.95 -12.88 0.78
C LEU A 293 -20.07 -12.98 -0.75
N VAL A 294 -19.46 -14.01 -1.34
CA VAL A 294 -19.51 -14.27 -2.79
C VAL A 294 -20.93 -14.61 -3.23
N TYR A 295 -21.63 -15.50 -2.50
CA TYR A 295 -23.00 -15.88 -2.79
C TYR A 295 -23.94 -14.66 -2.81
N ASN A 296 -23.93 -13.87 -1.74
CA ASN A 296 -24.79 -12.70 -1.64
C ASN A 296 -24.42 -11.65 -2.70
N PHE A 297 -23.14 -11.44 -2.99
CA PHE A 297 -22.74 -10.55 -4.09
C PHE A 297 -23.27 -11.03 -5.44
N MET A 298 -23.15 -12.32 -5.78
CA MET A 298 -23.76 -12.87 -7.00
C MET A 298 -25.28 -12.68 -7.01
N GLY A 299 -25.95 -12.89 -5.87
CA GLY A 299 -27.39 -12.67 -5.71
C GLY A 299 -27.82 -11.25 -6.11
N THR A 300 -27.06 -10.22 -5.71
CA THR A 300 -27.33 -8.84 -6.12
C THR A 300 -27.17 -8.59 -7.64
N ARG A 301 -26.43 -9.44 -8.36
CA ARG A 301 -26.13 -9.28 -9.80
C ARG A 301 -27.02 -10.13 -10.71
N LEU A 302 -27.70 -11.13 -10.16
CA LEU A 302 -28.46 -12.13 -10.93
C LEU A 302 -29.97 -11.85 -10.99
N SER A 303 -30.45 -10.76 -10.38
CA SER A 303 -31.88 -10.41 -10.32
C SER A 303 -32.77 -11.57 -9.84
N THR A 304 -32.30 -12.33 -8.85
CA THR A 304 -33.05 -13.46 -8.26
C THR A 304 -33.99 -12.97 -7.15
N SER A 305 -34.93 -13.82 -6.72
CA SER A 305 -35.79 -13.56 -5.55
C SER A 305 -35.00 -13.31 -4.25
N GLN A 306 -33.73 -13.71 -4.21
CA GLN A 306 -32.81 -13.53 -3.07
C GLN A 306 -32.11 -12.15 -3.05
N SER A 307 -32.33 -11.31 -4.07
CA SER A 307 -31.61 -10.04 -4.21
C SER A 307 -31.77 -9.12 -3.00
N GLU A 308 -32.97 -9.01 -2.43
CA GLU A 308 -33.21 -8.16 -1.24
C GLU A 308 -32.47 -8.67 -0.01
N GLY A 309 -32.52 -9.98 0.26
CA GLY A 309 -31.76 -10.60 1.36
C GLY A 309 -30.26 -10.40 1.19
N SER A 310 -29.77 -10.55 -0.05
CA SER A 310 -28.36 -10.34 -0.40
C SER A 310 -27.90 -8.90 -0.17
N LEU A 311 -28.72 -7.92 -0.57
CA LEU A 311 -28.47 -6.50 -0.33
C LEU A 311 -28.40 -6.20 1.16
N LYS A 312 -29.34 -6.74 1.95
CA LYS A 312 -29.38 -6.54 3.39
C LYS A 312 -28.14 -7.13 4.07
N PHE A 313 -27.74 -8.34 3.68
CA PHE A 313 -26.53 -9.00 4.19
C PHE A 313 -25.27 -8.17 3.90
N LEU A 314 -25.03 -7.80 2.64
CA LEU A 314 -23.86 -7.00 2.26
C LEU A 314 -23.87 -5.61 2.89
N SER A 315 -25.05 -5.03 3.15
CA SER A 315 -25.14 -3.76 3.86
C SER A 315 -24.67 -3.87 5.31
N ALA A 316 -25.00 -4.97 5.99
CA ALA A 316 -24.57 -5.23 7.36
C ALA A 316 -23.05 -5.45 7.42
N GLU A 317 -22.49 -6.26 6.52
CA GLU A 317 -21.04 -6.49 6.44
C GLU A 317 -20.26 -5.21 6.09
N ARG A 318 -20.82 -4.37 5.22
CA ARG A 318 -20.24 -3.05 4.91
C ARG A 318 -20.21 -2.15 6.15
N GLU A 319 -21.27 -2.13 6.94
CA GLU A 319 -21.32 -1.28 8.14
C GLU A 319 -20.32 -1.75 9.20
N LYS A 320 -20.22 -3.07 9.42
CA LYS A 320 -19.17 -3.67 10.27
C LYS A 320 -17.78 -3.25 9.78
N THR A 321 -17.55 -3.34 8.47
CA THR A 321 -16.28 -2.94 7.86
C THR A 321 -15.99 -1.47 8.10
N HIS A 322 -16.99 -0.59 7.95
CA HIS A 322 -16.84 0.84 8.25
C HIS A 322 -16.34 1.05 9.67
N GLN A 323 -16.92 0.35 10.65
CA GLN A 323 -16.49 0.43 12.05
C GLN A 323 -15.04 -0.05 12.23
N ASP A 324 -14.68 -1.18 11.63
CA ASP A 324 -13.33 -1.75 11.70
C ASP A 324 -12.26 -0.81 11.15
N VAL A 325 -12.54 -0.15 10.01
CA VAL A 325 -11.56 0.70 9.31
C VAL A 325 -11.62 2.18 9.69
N LYS A 326 -12.67 2.63 10.39
CA LYS A 326 -12.85 4.04 10.75
C LYS A 326 -11.64 4.64 11.48
N PRO A 327 -11.03 3.99 12.50
CA PRO A 327 -9.83 4.51 13.15
C PRO A 327 -8.67 4.81 12.18
N ILE A 328 -8.47 3.94 11.18
CA ILE A 328 -7.44 4.10 10.16
C ILE A 328 -7.77 5.28 9.24
N ILE A 329 -9.03 5.38 8.79
CA ILE A 329 -9.47 6.49 7.93
C ILE A 329 -9.33 7.84 8.65
N ASP A 330 -9.67 7.90 9.93
CA ASP A 330 -9.54 9.11 10.72
C ASP A 330 -8.07 9.50 10.93
N ALA A 331 -7.18 8.53 11.17
CA ALA A 331 -5.75 8.77 11.24
C ALA A 331 -5.16 9.28 9.91
N LEU A 332 -5.59 8.72 8.76
CA LEU A 332 -5.22 9.20 7.42
C LEU A 332 -5.72 10.62 7.15
N LYS A 333 -6.92 10.97 7.64
CA LYS A 333 -7.44 12.35 7.55
C LYS A 333 -6.63 13.33 8.42
N LEU A 334 -6.26 12.94 9.65
CA LEU A 334 -5.42 13.77 10.53
C LEU A 334 -4.01 14.00 9.98
N GLU A 335 -3.46 13.00 9.28
CA GLU A 335 -2.21 13.14 8.53
C GLU A 335 -2.36 14.17 7.39
N GLY A 336 -3.53 14.21 6.74
CA GLY A 336 -3.72 14.88 5.44
C GLY A 336 -3.27 13.99 4.28
N TYR A 337 -3.64 12.70 4.31
CA TYR A 337 -3.16 11.66 3.41
C TYR A 337 -3.28 12.01 1.91
N ASN A 338 -2.14 12.04 1.22
CA ASN A 338 -2.04 12.41 -0.20
C ASN A 338 -2.76 11.43 -1.13
N GLY A 339 -2.98 10.19 -0.70
CA GLY A 339 -3.72 9.22 -1.51
C GLY A 339 -5.20 9.53 -1.57
N PHE A 340 -5.81 10.14 -0.55
CA PHE A 340 -7.21 10.57 -0.60
C PHE A 340 -7.37 11.77 -1.52
N LYS A 341 -6.58 12.80 -1.28
CA LYS A 341 -6.48 13.98 -2.13
C LYS A 341 -5.04 14.48 -2.10
N PRO A 342 -4.45 14.84 -3.24
CA PRO A 342 -3.09 15.37 -3.28
C PRO A 342 -2.97 16.64 -2.43
N ALA A 343 -1.78 16.95 -1.91
CA ALA A 343 -1.53 18.22 -1.25
C ALA A 343 -1.78 19.43 -2.19
N CYS A 344 -2.38 20.50 -1.67
CA CYS A 344 -2.64 21.75 -2.40
C CYS A 344 -1.37 22.58 -2.61
N TYR A 345 -0.32 22.04 -3.23
CA TYR A 345 0.93 22.79 -3.43
C TYR A 345 0.69 24.04 -4.29
N ASN A 346 0.71 25.22 -3.68
CA ASN A 346 0.61 26.49 -4.37
C ASN A 346 1.85 27.39 -4.10
N SER A 347 1.96 28.48 -4.86
CA SER A 347 2.99 29.51 -4.70
C SER A 347 2.64 30.58 -3.66
N GLN A 348 1.46 30.53 -3.07
CA GLN A 348 1.08 31.44 -2.00
C GLN A 348 1.69 30.95 -0.68
N LEU A 349 1.87 31.86 0.28
CA LEU A 349 2.40 31.46 1.60
C LEU A 349 1.45 30.58 2.39
N ASP A 350 0.15 30.75 2.14
CA ASP A 350 -0.91 29.94 2.72
C ASP A 350 -1.64 29.21 1.58
N ASN A 351 -1.96 27.94 1.79
CA ASN A 351 -2.77 27.21 0.84
C ASN A 351 -4.23 27.72 0.83
N THR A 352 -4.81 27.79 -0.37
CA THR A 352 -6.27 27.98 -0.50
C THR A 352 -6.98 26.78 0.13
N ARG A 353 -8.06 27.06 0.86
CA ARG A 353 -8.90 26.04 1.49
C ARG A 353 -10.18 25.75 0.71
N THR A 354 -10.33 26.37 -0.46
CA THR A 354 -11.56 26.30 -1.26
C THR A 354 -11.52 25.24 -2.35
N ASP A 355 -10.34 24.74 -2.72
CA ASP A 355 -10.22 23.69 -3.74
C ASP A 355 -10.58 22.33 -3.11
N PRO A 356 -11.71 21.72 -3.51
CA PRO A 356 -12.12 20.45 -2.94
C PRO A 356 -11.26 19.28 -3.44
N LYS A 357 -10.44 19.45 -4.49
CA LYS A 357 -9.64 18.39 -5.12
C LYS A 357 -8.31 18.13 -4.42
N CYS A 358 -7.93 18.92 -3.42
CA CYS A 358 -6.66 18.78 -2.73
C CYS A 358 -6.81 18.93 -1.22
N THR A 359 -5.81 18.47 -0.48
CA THR A 359 -5.71 18.65 0.98
C THR A 359 -4.76 19.82 1.27
N PRO A 360 -5.22 20.90 1.92
CA PRO A 360 -4.38 22.09 2.08
C PRO A 360 -3.40 22.03 3.24
N TYR A 361 -3.63 21.21 4.26
CA TYR A 361 -2.84 21.16 5.49
C TYR A 361 -3.00 19.82 6.24
N SER A 362 -2.17 19.58 7.25
CA SER A 362 -2.35 18.46 8.18
C SER A 362 -3.18 18.90 9.41
N PRO A 363 -4.39 18.36 9.62
CA PRO A 363 -5.18 18.67 10.83
C PRO A 363 -4.42 18.42 12.13
N TRP A 364 -3.64 17.33 12.21
CA TRP A 364 -2.82 17.06 13.39
C TRP A 364 -1.82 18.18 13.69
N ILE A 365 -1.14 18.69 12.67
CA ILE A 365 -0.17 19.78 12.85
C ILE A 365 -0.87 21.07 13.27
N GLN A 366 -1.98 21.41 12.61
CA GLN A 366 -2.73 22.61 12.89
C GLN A 366 -3.30 22.60 14.32
N ASP A 367 -3.98 21.52 14.68
CA ASP A 367 -4.86 21.50 15.85
C ASP A 367 -4.18 20.95 17.12
N LYS A 368 -3.02 20.29 16.99
CA LYS A 368 -2.32 19.65 18.13
C LYS A 368 -0.83 19.97 18.21
N ALA A 369 -0.08 19.82 17.11
CA ALA A 369 1.37 19.99 17.19
C ALA A 369 1.79 21.43 17.54
N ASN A 370 1.09 22.44 17.01
CA ASN A 370 1.36 23.84 17.35
C ASN A 370 1.01 24.17 18.81
N GLU A 371 -0.05 23.58 19.36
CA GLU A 371 -0.44 23.74 20.77
C GLU A 371 0.66 23.21 21.71
N ILE A 372 1.11 21.97 21.48
CA ILE A 372 2.21 21.34 22.23
C ILE A 372 3.51 22.16 22.10
N MET A 373 3.83 22.63 20.89
CA MET A 373 5.00 23.47 20.66
C MET A 373 4.91 24.78 21.44
N ALA A 374 3.75 25.42 21.47
CA ALA A 374 3.55 26.67 22.17
C ALA A 374 3.62 26.53 23.70
N GLY A 375 3.25 25.37 24.26
CA GLY A 375 3.27 25.12 25.70
C GLY A 375 2.57 26.25 26.46
N ASN A 376 1.34 26.56 26.06
CA ASN A 376 0.55 27.68 26.59
C ASN A 376 0.25 27.51 28.09
N ASP A 377 0.02 26.28 28.53
CA ASP A 377 -0.13 25.87 29.94
C ASP A 377 1.14 26.07 30.77
N LEU A 378 2.31 26.06 30.14
CA LEU A 378 3.61 26.31 30.76
C LEU A 378 4.02 27.79 30.68
N SER A 379 3.29 28.61 29.95
CA SER A 379 3.64 30.00 29.72
C SER A 379 3.31 30.87 30.94
N PRO A 380 4.14 31.87 31.27
CA PRO A 380 3.81 32.83 32.33
C PRO A 380 2.63 33.76 31.98
N VAL A 381 2.18 33.77 30.72
CA VAL A 381 1.07 34.59 30.24
C VAL A 381 0.07 33.71 29.50
N SER A 382 -1.21 33.85 29.82
CA SER A 382 -2.27 33.08 29.17
C SER A 382 -2.45 33.53 27.71
N PHE A 383 -2.49 32.56 26.79
CA PHE A 383 -2.83 32.82 25.40
C PHE A 383 -3.47 31.59 24.73
N SER A 384 -4.18 31.86 23.63
CA SER A 384 -4.74 30.87 22.71
C SER A 384 -4.11 31.01 21.33
N LEU A 385 -4.32 30.01 20.46
CA LEU A 385 -3.77 29.99 19.11
C LEU A 385 -4.89 29.95 18.06
N GLU A 386 -4.72 30.73 17.01
CA GLU A 386 -5.42 30.58 15.73
C GLU A 386 -4.39 30.11 14.69
N VAL A 387 -4.35 28.79 14.45
CA VAL A 387 -3.30 28.17 13.65
C VAL A 387 -3.77 27.93 12.22
N LYS A 388 -2.91 28.26 11.26
CA LYS A 388 -3.05 27.94 9.85
C LYS A 388 -1.84 27.15 9.37
N ASP A 389 -1.95 25.82 9.40
CA ASP A 389 -0.97 24.97 8.72
C ASP A 389 -1.17 25.03 7.20
N SER A 390 -0.12 24.75 6.44
CA SER A 390 -0.18 24.61 4.97
C SER A 390 0.83 23.59 4.46
N PHE A 391 0.38 22.70 3.57
CA PHE A 391 1.26 21.79 2.85
C PHE A 391 2.09 22.51 1.79
N HIS A 392 3.41 22.61 2.02
CA HIS A 392 4.35 23.06 1.01
C HIS A 392 5.57 22.15 0.98
N ARG A 393 6.20 22.06 -0.19
CA ARG A 393 7.47 21.35 -0.33
C ARG A 393 8.50 22.04 0.56
N SER A 394 9.09 21.29 1.49
CA SER A 394 10.03 21.84 2.47
C SER A 394 11.24 22.53 1.82
N TYR A 395 11.61 22.10 0.60
CA TYR A 395 12.69 22.61 -0.23
C TYR A 395 12.30 23.74 -1.19
N SER A 396 11.05 24.22 -1.18
CA SER A 396 10.64 25.35 -2.03
C SER A 396 11.37 26.64 -1.61
N ILE A 397 11.92 27.34 -2.60
CA ILE A 397 12.67 28.60 -2.42
C ILE A 397 11.95 29.83 -3.00
N ASN A 398 10.87 29.65 -3.75
CA ASN A 398 10.13 30.74 -4.37
C ASN A 398 8.59 30.49 -4.32
N PRO A 399 7.89 31.05 -3.33
CA PRO A 399 8.44 31.73 -2.15
C PRO A 399 9.08 30.74 -1.18
N VAL A 400 9.91 31.24 -0.27
CA VAL A 400 10.36 30.45 0.89
C VAL A 400 9.21 30.39 1.89
N HIS A 401 8.59 29.22 2.03
CA HIS A 401 7.53 29.02 3.04
C HIS A 401 8.17 28.83 4.42
N LEU A 402 7.96 29.79 5.32
CA LEU A 402 8.47 29.81 6.69
C LEU A 402 7.30 29.97 7.67
N PRO A 403 7.40 29.37 8.87
CA PRO A 403 6.41 29.59 9.91
C PRO A 403 6.54 31.03 10.44
N ASN A 404 5.41 31.59 10.88
CA ASN A 404 5.39 32.93 11.47
C ASN A 404 4.28 33.08 12.52
N ILE A 405 4.39 34.13 13.33
CA ILE A 405 3.31 34.63 14.18
C ILE A 405 2.99 36.04 13.68
N LYS A 406 1.73 36.29 13.31
CA LYS A 406 1.32 37.51 12.57
C LYS A 406 1.03 38.70 13.47
N ASN A 407 0.79 38.47 14.75
CA ASN A 407 0.40 39.49 15.71
C ASN A 407 1.18 39.39 17.04
N TYR A 408 0.94 40.36 17.92
CA TYR A 408 1.50 40.48 19.25
C TYR A 408 0.38 40.85 20.23
N CYS A 409 0.38 40.29 21.42
CA CYS A 409 -0.74 40.47 22.36
C CYS A 409 -0.58 41.61 23.38
N GLY A 410 0.61 42.19 23.55
CA GLY A 410 0.71 43.28 24.53
C GLY A 410 0.74 42.80 25.99
N GLY A 411 0.78 41.49 26.27
CA GLY A 411 0.42 40.95 27.59
C GLY A 411 -1.05 41.18 27.99
N LYS A 412 -1.91 41.57 27.03
CA LYS A 412 -3.33 41.83 27.27
C LYS A 412 -4.15 40.55 27.08
N GLU A 413 -5.14 40.37 27.95
CA GLU A 413 -6.12 39.30 27.82
C GLU A 413 -7.45 39.84 27.24
N PRO A 414 -8.14 39.08 26.36
CA PRO A 414 -7.74 37.78 25.83
C PRO A 414 -6.61 37.90 24.78
N CYS A 415 -5.61 37.01 24.85
CA CYS A 415 -4.55 36.91 23.86
C CYS A 415 -4.81 35.73 22.92
N THR A 416 -4.93 36.00 21.62
CA THR A 416 -4.98 34.97 20.57
C THR A 416 -3.87 35.25 19.57
N LEU A 417 -2.91 34.32 19.44
CA LEU A 417 -1.83 34.42 18.48
C LEU A 417 -2.24 33.79 17.14
N GLN A 418 -2.08 34.53 16.05
CA GLN A 418 -2.28 34.05 14.68
C GLN A 418 -0.98 33.44 14.17
N VAL A 419 -1.02 32.14 13.88
CA VAL A 419 0.17 31.32 13.64
C VAL A 419 0.09 30.67 12.27
N ASN A 420 1.17 30.72 11.51
CA ASN A 420 1.34 29.86 10.35
C ASN A 420 2.38 28.76 10.62
N SER A 421 2.10 27.54 10.16
CA SER A 421 3.08 26.45 10.08
C SER A 421 3.13 25.88 8.67
N VAL A 422 4.20 25.15 8.36
CA VAL A 422 4.40 24.54 7.05
C VAL A 422 4.70 23.07 7.21
N THR A 423 3.98 22.21 6.50
CA THR A 423 4.16 20.76 6.57
C THR A 423 4.48 20.17 5.19
N GLN A 424 5.29 19.12 5.15
CA GLN A 424 5.42 18.23 4.01
C GLN A 424 5.29 16.78 4.49
N ALA A 425 4.26 16.07 4.05
CA ALA A 425 4.14 14.63 4.25
C ALA A 425 5.08 13.87 3.29
N LEU A 426 5.85 12.92 3.82
CA LEU A 426 6.75 12.06 3.07
C LEU A 426 6.26 10.61 3.08
N TYR A 427 6.12 10.02 1.89
CA TYR A 427 5.57 8.68 1.68
C TYR A 427 6.61 7.71 1.17
N ASN A 428 6.37 6.42 1.37
CA ASN A 428 7.25 5.37 0.86
C ASN A 428 7.40 5.48 -0.66
N LEU A 429 8.64 5.45 -1.15
CA LEU A 429 8.92 5.50 -2.59
C LEU A 429 8.25 4.36 -3.36
N PHE A 430 7.93 3.23 -2.73
CA PHE A 430 7.35 2.07 -3.37
C PHE A 430 5.83 1.99 -3.30
N ASP A 431 5.14 2.95 -2.67
CA ASP A 431 3.67 3.00 -2.64
C ASP A 431 3.06 3.08 -4.05
N PHE A 432 3.81 3.59 -5.05
CA PHE A 432 3.31 3.63 -6.45
C PHE A 432 3.04 2.24 -7.05
N PHE A 433 3.61 1.16 -6.51
CA PHE A 433 3.30 -0.20 -6.98
C PHE A 433 1.88 -0.61 -6.60
N ASP A 434 1.32 0.00 -5.56
CA ASP A 434 -0.03 -0.23 -5.05
C ASP A 434 -0.39 -1.72 -4.86
N ALA A 435 0.60 -2.51 -4.43
CA ALA A 435 0.49 -3.97 -4.31
C ALA A 435 -0.08 -4.43 -2.96
N GLY A 436 -0.45 -3.52 -2.06
CA GLY A 436 -0.91 -3.86 -0.71
C GLY A 436 0.18 -3.82 0.33
N PHE A 437 1.37 -4.28 -0.09
CA PHE A 437 2.46 -4.67 0.81
C PHE A 437 3.13 -3.54 1.59
N PHE A 438 3.24 -2.37 0.99
CA PHE A 438 3.95 -1.24 1.58
C PHE A 438 3.01 -0.40 2.45
N PRO A 439 3.52 0.20 3.54
CA PRO A 439 2.77 1.20 4.29
C PRO A 439 2.31 2.33 3.37
N ILE A 440 1.08 2.78 3.55
CA ILE A 440 0.55 3.94 2.81
C ILE A 440 0.64 5.24 3.56
N SER A 441 0.77 5.17 4.88
CA SER A 441 0.95 6.36 5.71
C SER A 441 2.23 7.11 5.33
N ALA A 442 2.22 8.41 5.54
CA ALA A 442 3.42 9.21 5.51
C ALA A 442 4.34 8.71 6.62
N PHE A 443 5.51 8.19 6.24
CA PHE A 443 6.47 7.77 7.24
C PHE A 443 6.92 8.97 8.09
N SER A 444 6.94 10.19 7.53
CA SER A 444 7.31 11.42 8.23
C SER A 444 6.47 12.63 7.82
N LEU A 445 6.13 13.48 8.79
CA LEU A 445 5.66 14.84 8.59
C LEU A 445 6.82 15.82 8.85
N ARG A 446 7.41 16.36 7.78
CA ARG A 446 8.42 17.43 7.89
C ARG A 446 7.72 18.75 8.15
N THR A 447 7.83 19.25 9.37
CA THR A 447 7.07 20.42 9.81
C THR A 447 8.00 21.55 10.23
N LYS A 448 7.72 22.76 9.75
CA LYS A 448 8.34 23.99 10.20
C LYS A 448 7.38 24.67 11.18
N LEU A 449 7.77 24.76 12.45
CA LEU A 449 7.01 25.42 13.52
C LEU A 449 7.75 26.65 14.03
N ASN A 450 7.01 27.55 14.69
CA ASN A 450 7.61 28.60 15.52
C ASN A 450 8.15 27.96 16.82
N SER A 451 9.27 28.46 17.34
CA SER A 451 9.81 28.02 18.64
C SER A 451 8.90 28.41 19.80
N ARG A 452 8.97 27.65 20.90
CA ARG A 452 8.24 27.96 22.15
C ARG A 452 8.64 29.34 22.67
N GLN A 453 9.94 29.65 22.62
CA GLN A 453 10.48 30.98 22.93
C GLN A 453 9.76 32.10 22.17
N ARG A 454 9.49 31.89 20.88
CA ARG A 454 8.81 32.86 20.03
C ARG A 454 7.34 33.04 20.41
N PHE A 455 6.62 31.97 20.71
CA PHE A 455 5.24 32.08 21.20
C PHE A 455 5.15 32.94 22.47
N TRP A 456 5.95 32.61 23.47
CA TRP A 456 5.93 33.32 24.75
C TRP A 456 6.35 34.78 24.60
N TYR A 457 7.32 35.07 23.73
CA TYR A 457 7.70 36.43 23.40
C TYR A 457 6.56 37.25 22.76
N HIS A 458 5.81 36.65 21.84
CA HIS A 458 4.68 37.30 21.18
C HIS A 458 3.45 37.46 22.09
N ALA A 459 3.27 36.55 23.06
CA ALA A 459 2.19 36.62 24.05
C ALA A 459 2.45 37.65 25.16
N ALA A 460 3.64 37.60 25.78
CA ALA A 460 3.91 38.31 27.03
C ALA A 460 4.15 39.82 26.90
N SER A 461 4.48 40.31 25.71
CA SER A 461 5.13 41.62 25.60
C SER A 461 4.12 42.77 25.57
N ALA A 462 4.12 43.62 26.62
CA ALA A 462 3.68 45.02 26.55
C ALA A 462 4.50 45.80 25.51
N SER A 463 3.96 46.92 25.01
CA SER A 463 4.60 47.82 24.05
C SER A 463 5.89 48.43 24.62
N GLY A 464 7.08 48.03 24.13
CA GLY A 464 8.37 48.64 24.50
C GLY A 464 9.62 47.77 24.19
N ASP A 465 10.81 48.37 24.28
CA ASP A 465 12.13 47.75 24.00
C ASP A 465 12.79 47.05 25.21
N GLU A 466 12.21 47.16 26.42
CA GLU A 466 12.72 46.50 27.63
C GLU A 466 12.09 45.10 27.82
N ARG A 467 12.40 44.16 26.91
CA ARG A 467 11.82 42.80 26.94
C ARG A 467 12.78 41.78 27.55
N PRO A 468 12.44 41.10 28.67
CA PRO A 468 13.15 39.90 29.06
C PRO A 468 12.86 38.80 28.03
N TYR A 469 13.87 38.42 27.25
CA TYR A 469 13.78 37.29 26.34
C TYR A 469 13.51 36.01 27.16
N PRO A 470 12.47 35.21 26.83
CA PRO A 470 12.33 33.89 27.44
C PRO A 470 13.61 33.10 27.22
N ASP A 471 14.09 32.40 28.25
CA ASP A 471 15.33 31.62 28.15
C ASP A 471 15.15 30.50 27.12
N PHE A 472 16.01 30.47 26.09
CA PHE A 472 15.91 29.51 25.00
C PHE A 472 16.14 28.07 25.46
N GLN A 473 17.03 27.84 26.43
CA GLN A 473 17.28 26.49 26.95
C GLN A 473 16.08 25.98 27.77
N LYS A 474 15.42 26.88 28.53
CA LYS A 474 14.20 26.52 29.26
C LYS A 474 13.01 26.26 28.34
N THR A 475 12.87 27.04 27.27
CA THR A 475 11.72 26.96 26.36
C THR A 475 11.87 25.88 25.30
N ASP A 476 13.03 25.77 24.66
CA ASP A 476 13.27 24.93 23.48
C ASP A 476 14.42 23.91 23.65
N GLY A 477 15.11 23.90 24.80
CA GLY A 477 16.17 22.93 25.10
C GLY A 477 15.68 21.48 25.25
N ALA A 478 14.40 21.29 25.58
CA ALA A 478 13.75 19.98 25.68
C ALA A 478 13.56 19.30 24.30
N SER A 479 13.32 17.98 24.29
CA SER A 479 12.99 17.23 23.07
C SER A 479 11.51 17.35 22.70
N ILE A 480 11.08 18.55 22.29
CA ILE A 480 9.67 18.84 21.98
C ILE A 480 9.17 18.01 20.79
N GLY A 481 10.04 17.66 19.82
CA GLY A 481 9.68 16.75 18.73
C GLY A 481 9.26 15.37 19.25
N ALA A 482 10.01 14.83 20.22
CA ALA A 482 9.67 13.59 20.91
C ALA A 482 8.35 13.69 21.71
N GLU A 483 8.10 14.83 22.37
CA GLU A 483 6.84 15.11 23.07
C GLU A 483 5.64 15.07 22.12
N ILE A 484 5.73 15.76 20.98
CA ILE A 484 4.67 15.73 19.95
C ILE A 484 4.45 14.31 19.44
N ASN A 485 5.52 13.57 19.13
CA ASN A 485 5.41 12.18 18.68
C ASN A 485 4.81 11.25 19.74
N GLN A 486 5.05 11.51 21.02
CA GLN A 486 4.46 10.75 22.12
C GLN A 486 2.95 10.95 22.16
N GLN A 487 2.49 12.17 21.92
CA GLN A 487 1.06 12.48 21.81
C GLN A 487 0.42 11.84 20.56
N VAL A 488 1.14 11.78 19.43
CA VAL A 488 0.69 11.06 18.23
C VAL A 488 0.43 9.58 18.56
N TYR A 489 1.40 8.92 19.19
CA TYR A 489 1.30 7.49 19.48
C TYR A 489 0.24 7.21 20.55
N LYS A 490 0.16 8.06 21.59
CA LYS A 490 -0.92 8.00 22.58
C LYS A 490 -2.29 8.13 21.92
N TRP A 491 -2.47 9.13 21.06
CA TRP A 491 -3.72 9.31 20.32
C TRP A 491 -4.07 8.05 19.52
N ALA A 492 -3.11 7.47 18.80
CA ALA A 492 -3.34 6.25 18.02
C ALA A 492 -3.76 5.06 18.89
N LEU A 493 -3.12 4.85 20.06
CA LEU A 493 -3.51 3.81 21.02
C LEU A 493 -4.91 4.05 21.61
N ASP A 494 -5.26 5.30 21.89
CA ASP A 494 -6.55 5.67 22.46
C ASP A 494 -7.70 5.55 21.45
N HIS A 495 -7.39 5.61 20.14
CA HIS A 495 -8.38 5.62 19.05
C HIS A 495 -8.38 4.36 18.18
N ALA A 496 -7.39 3.47 18.33
CA ALA A 496 -7.40 2.17 17.67
C ALA A 496 -8.64 1.37 18.09
N GLY A 497 -9.19 0.57 17.15
CA GLY A 497 -10.28 -0.34 17.48
C GLY A 497 -9.86 -1.33 18.58
N ASP A 498 -10.81 -1.74 19.42
CA ASP A 498 -10.53 -2.56 20.59
C ASP A 498 -9.79 -3.86 20.24
N LYS A 499 -10.27 -4.61 19.23
CA LYS A 499 -9.63 -5.87 18.82
C LYS A 499 -8.19 -5.68 18.30
N PRO A 500 -7.90 -4.79 17.34
CA PRO A 500 -6.52 -4.47 16.94
C PRO A 500 -5.64 -4.03 18.10
N ARG A 501 -6.16 -3.19 19.02
CA ARG A 501 -5.42 -2.71 20.19
C ARG A 501 -5.09 -3.84 21.15
N ASP A 502 -6.04 -4.71 21.45
CA ASP A 502 -5.85 -5.85 22.34
C ASP A 502 -4.83 -6.83 21.74
N TYR A 503 -4.92 -7.09 20.44
CA TYR A 503 -3.93 -7.92 19.73
C TYR A 503 -2.54 -7.28 19.75
N PHE A 504 -2.45 -5.96 19.52
CA PHE A 504 -1.19 -5.22 19.63
C PHE A 504 -0.62 -5.23 21.05
N ASN A 505 -1.45 -5.12 22.09
CA ASN A 505 -0.97 -5.23 23.47
C ASN A 505 -0.46 -6.64 23.79
N LYS A 506 -1.07 -7.67 23.20
CA LYS A 506 -0.67 -9.07 23.39
C LYS A 506 0.65 -9.41 22.70
N VAL A 507 0.82 -9.02 21.43
CA VAL A 507 1.93 -9.48 20.58
C VAL A 507 2.67 -8.37 19.84
N GLY A 508 2.31 -7.11 20.05
CA GLY A 508 2.96 -5.98 19.40
C GLY A 508 4.33 -5.62 20.00
N VAL A 509 5.02 -4.75 19.28
CA VAL A 509 6.21 -4.03 19.74
C VAL A 509 5.82 -2.56 19.94
N PRO A 510 5.82 -2.03 21.18
CA PRO A 510 5.43 -0.66 21.44
C PRO A 510 6.43 0.34 20.82
N MET A 511 5.96 1.53 20.48
CA MET A 511 6.85 2.63 20.12
C MET A 511 7.35 3.38 21.36
N GLU A 512 8.61 3.81 21.35
CA GLU A 512 9.18 4.69 22.37
C GLU A 512 9.76 5.94 21.72
N MET A 513 9.47 7.12 22.28
CA MET A 513 9.94 8.38 21.73
C MET A 513 11.30 8.75 22.35
N GLY A 514 12.36 8.61 21.58
CA GLY A 514 13.72 8.98 21.99
C GLY A 514 14.00 10.48 21.81
N LYS A 515 15.07 10.96 22.44
CA LYS A 515 15.50 12.37 22.34
C LYS A 515 15.68 12.82 20.89
N ASP A 516 15.30 14.07 20.63
CA ASP A 516 15.44 14.72 19.32
C ASP A 516 16.89 14.64 18.83
N VAL A 517 17.07 14.49 17.52
CA VAL A 517 18.36 14.54 16.84
C VAL A 517 18.52 15.94 16.26
N VAL A 518 19.36 16.76 16.90
CA VAL A 518 19.70 18.10 16.41
C VAL A 518 21.03 18.02 15.63
N PRO A 519 21.12 18.53 14.39
CA PRO A 519 22.38 18.54 13.65
C PRO A 519 23.39 19.48 14.33
N PHE A 520 24.68 19.20 14.15
CA PHE A 520 25.76 20.06 14.67
C PHE A 520 25.68 21.51 14.13
N VAL A 521 25.15 21.68 12.92
CA VAL A 521 24.91 22.98 12.30
C VAL A 521 23.42 23.20 12.08
N SER A 522 22.84 24.18 12.76
CA SER A 522 21.45 24.63 12.59
C SER A 522 21.26 25.46 11.32
N ALA A 523 21.43 24.83 10.15
CA ALA A 523 21.19 25.46 8.86
C ALA A 523 19.98 24.83 8.14
N GLY A 524 19.14 25.68 7.54
CA GLY A 524 17.91 25.25 6.85
C GLY A 524 18.11 24.15 5.80
N PRO A 525 19.08 24.26 4.88
CA PRO A 525 19.37 23.21 3.91
C PRO A 525 19.80 21.88 4.55
N VAL A 526 20.50 21.92 5.69
CA VAL A 526 20.97 20.73 6.41
C VAL A 526 19.79 19.96 7.04
N PHE A 527 18.74 20.67 7.49
CA PHE A 527 17.50 20.03 7.95
C PHE A 527 16.76 19.27 6.83
N LEU A 528 16.85 19.75 5.57
CA LEU A 528 16.22 19.10 4.42
C LEU A 528 16.94 17.83 3.98
N LEU A 529 18.27 17.83 4.12
CA LEU A 529 19.16 16.73 3.72
C LEU A 529 19.23 15.62 4.78
N ASN A 530 19.03 15.96 6.05
CA ASN A 530 18.91 14.99 7.13
C ASN A 530 17.50 14.42 7.16
N TYR A 531 17.30 13.22 6.63
CA TYR A 531 16.05 12.48 6.79
C TYR A 531 15.83 12.09 8.26
N PRO A 532 14.57 11.90 8.70
CA PRO A 532 14.28 11.46 10.05
C PRO A 532 14.93 10.10 10.24
N LYS A 533 15.70 9.97 11.31
CA LYS A 533 16.30 8.70 11.66
C LYS A 533 15.25 7.86 12.38
N TYR A 534 14.45 7.12 11.61
CA TYR A 534 13.78 5.91 12.09
C TYR A 534 14.87 4.88 12.34
N ASN A 535 15.59 5.06 13.44
CA ASN A 535 16.47 4.01 13.90
C ASN A 535 15.56 2.97 14.52
N TYR A 536 15.30 1.89 13.78
CA TYR A 536 15.03 0.60 14.40
C TYR A 536 16.25 0.30 15.24
N VAL A 537 16.28 0.79 16.48
CA VAL A 537 17.28 0.32 17.41
C VAL A 537 16.76 -1.04 17.83
N SER A 538 17.04 -2.06 17.02
CA SER A 538 16.73 -3.47 17.26
C SER A 538 17.31 -4.01 18.58
N ASN A 539 18.10 -3.18 19.27
CA ASN A 539 18.77 -3.49 20.52
C ASN A 539 18.30 -2.61 21.69
N TYR A 540 17.24 -1.80 21.54
CA TYR A 540 16.62 -1.20 22.72
C TYR A 540 15.74 -2.25 23.39
N VAL A 541 16.37 -2.94 24.32
CA VAL A 541 15.69 -3.48 25.48
C VAL A 541 15.26 -2.25 26.29
N SER A 542 13.96 -2.03 26.43
CA SER A 542 13.42 -0.98 27.30
C SER A 542 13.99 -1.15 28.71
N LYS A 543 13.80 -0.15 29.58
CA LYS A 543 14.23 -0.25 30.98
C LYS A 543 13.72 -1.52 31.70
N ASP A 544 12.65 -2.12 31.16
CA ASP A 544 11.95 -3.28 31.73
C ASP A 544 12.25 -4.60 31.00
N GLY A 545 13.22 -4.65 30.08
CA GLY A 545 13.53 -5.89 29.36
C GLY A 545 12.76 -6.08 28.06
N LEU A 546 11.81 -5.19 27.73
CA LEU A 546 10.91 -5.36 26.58
C LEU A 546 11.49 -4.75 25.31
N GLN A 547 11.38 -5.45 24.18
CA GLN A 547 11.74 -4.86 22.89
C GLN A 547 10.79 -3.70 22.57
N SER A 548 11.35 -2.53 22.27
CA SER A 548 10.61 -1.35 21.82
C SER A 548 11.12 -0.83 20.47
N PHE A 549 10.26 -0.13 19.74
CA PHE A 549 10.64 0.56 18.51
C PHE A 549 10.88 2.04 18.79
N GLN A 550 12.15 2.46 18.84
CA GLN A 550 12.48 3.84 19.16
C GLN A 550 12.30 4.78 17.96
N VAL A 551 11.51 5.83 18.13
CA VAL A 551 11.32 6.91 17.14
C VAL A 551 12.01 8.18 17.65
N ARG A 552 12.84 8.81 16.82
CA ARG A 552 13.54 10.06 17.15
C ARG A 552 13.25 11.12 16.10
N ALA A 553 12.73 12.27 16.53
CA ALA A 553 12.50 13.39 15.62
C ALA A 553 13.85 14.03 15.23
N GLY A 554 14.07 14.21 13.93
CA GLY A 554 15.09 15.17 13.47
C GLY A 554 14.60 16.58 13.74
N ALA A 555 15.39 17.40 14.44
CA ALA A 555 14.99 18.74 14.83
C ALA A 555 16.02 19.80 14.45
N MET A 556 15.57 21.01 14.10
CA MET A 556 16.42 22.20 13.94
C MET A 556 15.81 23.33 14.75
N LYS A 557 16.59 23.95 15.63
CA LYS A 557 16.12 24.96 16.56
C LYS A 557 16.99 26.21 16.48
N THR A 558 16.37 27.38 16.51
CA THR A 558 17.05 28.67 16.51
C THR A 558 16.44 29.59 17.56
N SER A 559 17.30 30.27 18.33
CA SER A 559 16.84 31.27 19.31
C SER A 559 16.35 32.54 18.63
N LEU A 560 15.65 33.39 19.37
CA LEU A 560 15.32 34.76 18.95
C LEU A 560 16.57 35.65 18.77
N SER A 561 17.68 35.29 19.43
CA SER A 561 18.99 35.94 19.28
C SER A 561 19.82 35.40 18.10
N TYR A 562 19.29 34.47 17.29
CA TYR A 562 20.01 33.88 16.17
C TYR A 562 20.52 34.96 15.19
N PRO A 563 21.79 34.91 14.73
CA PRO A 563 22.40 36.00 13.96
C PRO A 563 21.65 36.33 12.67
N LEU A 564 21.16 35.30 11.97
CA LEU A 564 20.34 35.48 10.78
C LEU A 564 18.88 35.71 11.20
N LYS A 565 18.46 36.98 11.27
CA LYS A 565 17.13 37.37 11.78
C LYS A 565 15.95 36.68 11.10
N VAL A 566 16.04 36.48 9.78
CA VAL A 566 15.02 35.74 9.01
C VAL A 566 14.89 34.26 9.41
N SER A 567 15.87 33.73 10.15
CA SER A 567 15.91 32.37 10.67
C SER A 567 15.78 32.29 12.20
N SER A 568 15.43 33.39 12.87
CA SER A 568 15.30 33.42 14.34
C SER A 568 13.97 32.85 14.83
N GLY A 569 14.02 32.16 15.97
CA GLY A 569 12.83 31.64 16.66
C GLY A 569 12.10 30.51 15.92
N PHE A 570 12.82 29.64 15.21
CA PHE A 570 12.26 28.48 14.52
C PHE A 570 12.49 27.18 15.27
N HIS A 571 11.55 26.24 15.13
CA HIS A 571 11.66 24.88 15.63
C HIS A 571 11.11 23.92 14.57
N TYR A 572 11.99 23.42 13.71
CA TYR A 572 11.59 22.48 12.66
C TYR A 572 11.70 21.07 13.21
N CYS A 573 10.69 20.24 12.96
CA CYS A 573 10.61 18.87 13.46
C CYS A 573 10.27 17.92 12.32
N GLN A 574 10.76 16.70 12.43
CA GLN A 574 10.34 15.57 11.62
C GLN A 574 9.49 14.65 12.47
N LEU A 575 8.18 14.83 12.35
CA LEU A 575 7.20 14.25 13.25
C LEU A 575 6.67 12.92 12.71
N LEU A 576 6.24 12.07 13.63
CA LEU A 576 5.50 10.85 13.38
C LEU A 576 4.11 11.21 12.85
N SER A 577 3.67 10.52 11.80
CA SER A 577 2.29 10.66 11.34
C SER A 577 1.32 9.90 12.26
N PRO A 578 0.12 10.46 12.54
CA PRO A 578 -0.97 9.71 13.17
C PRO A 578 -1.33 8.43 12.41
N ALA A 579 -1.33 8.47 11.07
CA ALA A 579 -1.62 7.29 10.26
C ALA A 579 -0.50 6.25 10.34
N ALA A 580 0.76 6.67 10.45
CA ALA A 580 1.88 5.74 10.63
C ALA A 580 1.87 5.07 12.01
N ALA A 581 1.50 5.82 13.05
CA ALA A 581 1.28 5.24 14.38
C ALA A 581 0.11 4.25 14.39
N MET A 582 -0.99 4.58 13.71
CA MET A 582 -2.14 3.68 13.57
C MET A 582 -1.79 2.42 12.76
N GLU A 583 -1.11 2.57 11.62
CA GLU A 583 -0.65 1.45 10.79
C GLU A 583 0.36 0.55 11.52
N TRP A 584 1.15 1.10 12.43
CA TRP A 584 2.03 0.33 13.30
C TRP A 584 1.25 -0.57 14.27
N ILE A 585 0.18 -0.05 14.88
CA ILE A 585 -0.68 -0.83 15.78
C ILE A 585 -1.35 -1.98 15.03
N TYR A 586 -1.85 -1.71 13.82
CA TYR A 586 -2.62 -2.67 13.04
C TYR A 586 -1.77 -3.67 12.26
N VAL A 587 -0.51 -3.35 11.93
CA VAL A 587 0.31 -4.18 11.03
C VAL A 587 1.77 -4.25 11.45
N ASP A 588 2.52 -3.16 11.28
CA ASP A 588 4.00 -3.25 11.27
C ASP A 588 4.59 -3.60 12.63
N GLY A 589 3.97 -3.13 13.72
CA GLY A 589 4.38 -3.44 15.08
C GLY A 589 4.05 -4.87 15.52
N LEU A 590 3.20 -5.59 14.77
CA LEU A 590 2.83 -6.98 15.04
C LEU A 590 3.83 -7.96 14.42
N ARG A 591 4.37 -7.64 13.24
CA ARG A 591 5.24 -8.54 12.45
C ARG A 591 6.39 -9.18 13.23
N PRO A 592 7.10 -8.48 14.14
CA PRO A 592 8.22 -9.08 14.88
C PRO A 592 7.87 -10.35 15.67
N LYS A 593 6.64 -10.46 16.17
CA LYS A 593 6.19 -11.56 17.05
C LYS A 593 4.97 -12.33 16.51
N ALA A 594 4.25 -11.73 15.57
CA ALA A 594 3.02 -12.27 15.00
C ALA A 594 3.13 -12.63 13.51
N SER A 595 4.33 -12.61 12.90
CA SER A 595 4.51 -13.20 11.56
C SER A 595 4.21 -14.69 11.58
N ILE A 596 3.70 -15.25 10.47
CA ILE A 596 3.42 -16.69 10.38
C ILE A 596 4.71 -17.52 10.51
N SER A 597 5.83 -17.04 9.94
CA SER A 597 7.13 -17.72 10.07
C SER A 597 7.66 -17.75 11.51
N GLY A 598 7.19 -16.83 12.37
CA GLY A 598 7.74 -16.62 13.70
C GLY A 598 9.12 -15.93 13.69
N ASP A 599 9.67 -15.66 12.51
CA ASP A 599 10.93 -14.95 12.37
C ASP A 599 10.69 -13.44 12.47
N THR A 600 11.53 -12.77 13.26
CA THR A 600 11.55 -11.31 13.33
C THR A 600 12.14 -10.75 12.04
N VAL A 601 11.26 -10.40 11.10
CA VAL A 601 11.66 -9.60 9.94
C VAL A 601 11.68 -8.13 10.37
N VAL A 602 12.85 -7.64 10.76
CA VAL A 602 13.03 -6.21 11.11
C VAL A 602 12.80 -5.38 9.87
N TYR A 603 11.65 -4.70 9.82
CA TYR A 603 11.36 -3.72 8.79
C TYR A 603 12.15 -2.45 9.07
N GLY A 604 12.38 -1.66 8.04
CA GLY A 604 12.60 -0.24 8.17
C GLY A 604 12.41 0.41 6.82
N PRO A 605 12.40 1.75 6.72
CA PRO A 605 12.33 2.40 5.42
C PRO A 605 13.42 1.89 4.46
N PHE A 606 14.50 1.31 5.01
CA PHE A 606 15.54 0.59 4.27
C PHE A 606 15.80 -0.87 4.74
N GLY A 607 15.29 -1.27 5.91
CA GLY A 607 15.46 -2.61 6.48
C GLY A 607 14.50 -3.60 5.84
N GLY A 608 15.01 -4.48 4.99
CA GLY A 608 14.18 -5.41 4.19
C GLY A 608 14.22 -5.14 2.69
N ILE A 609 14.86 -4.04 2.25
CA ILE A 609 15.05 -3.75 0.82
C ILE A 609 15.62 -4.96 0.10
N ILE A 610 16.56 -5.73 0.64
CA ILE A 610 17.12 -6.86 -0.14
C ILE A 610 16.07 -7.95 -0.44
N ARG A 611 15.24 -8.35 0.52
CA ARG A 611 14.20 -9.39 0.28
C ARG A 611 13.05 -8.82 -0.55
N THR A 612 12.59 -7.61 -0.23
CA THR A 612 11.51 -6.93 -0.95
C THR A 612 11.91 -6.53 -2.36
N LEU A 613 13.11 -5.97 -2.55
CA LEU A 613 13.67 -5.65 -3.87
C LEU A 613 13.89 -6.93 -4.67
N ARG A 614 14.30 -8.06 -4.08
CA ARG A 614 14.32 -9.35 -4.79
C ARG A 614 12.92 -9.78 -5.24
N PHE A 615 11.89 -9.61 -4.41
CA PHE A 615 10.50 -9.90 -4.79
C PHE A 615 10.03 -8.98 -5.93
N VAL A 616 10.19 -7.67 -5.77
CA VAL A 616 9.85 -6.65 -6.78
C VAL A 616 10.65 -6.86 -8.07
N LEU A 617 11.95 -7.12 -7.99
CA LEU A 617 12.79 -7.45 -9.14
C LEU A 617 12.34 -8.74 -9.82
N ARG A 618 11.94 -9.78 -9.07
CA ARG A 618 11.37 -11.00 -9.66
C ARG A 618 10.09 -10.69 -10.44
N GLY A 619 9.18 -9.89 -9.86
CA GLY A 619 7.97 -9.42 -10.54
C GLY A 619 8.28 -8.60 -11.80
N LEU A 620 9.16 -7.60 -11.68
CA LEU A 620 9.58 -6.73 -12.80
C LEU A 620 10.32 -7.53 -13.90
N LEU A 621 11.21 -8.44 -13.55
CA LEU A 621 11.93 -9.29 -14.50
C LEU A 621 10.98 -10.25 -15.23
N ARG A 622 9.94 -10.75 -14.57
CA ARG A 622 8.87 -11.54 -15.21
C ARG A 622 8.07 -10.67 -16.20
N GLN A 623 7.74 -9.43 -15.84
CA GLN A 623 7.03 -8.50 -16.73
C GLN A 623 7.86 -8.00 -17.92
N THR A 624 9.17 -7.80 -17.76
CA THR A 624 10.05 -7.33 -18.85
C THR A 624 10.41 -8.44 -19.83
N ARG A 625 10.58 -9.68 -19.36
CA ARG A 625 10.82 -10.85 -20.22
C ARG A 625 9.68 -11.09 -21.22
N THR A 626 8.44 -10.90 -20.80
CA THR A 626 7.28 -11.00 -21.70
C THR A 626 7.19 -9.81 -22.67
N LYS A 627 7.64 -8.60 -22.30
CA LYS A 627 7.71 -7.41 -23.19
C LYS A 627 8.65 -7.61 -24.38
N GLY A 628 9.83 -8.20 -24.17
CA GLY A 628 10.79 -8.45 -25.25
C GLY A 628 10.34 -9.54 -26.23
N LEU A 629 9.61 -10.54 -25.74
CA LEU A 629 9.25 -11.72 -26.52
C LEU A 629 8.10 -11.49 -27.53
N PHE A 630 7.15 -10.60 -27.20
CA PHE A 630 5.94 -10.38 -28.01
C PHE A 630 5.91 -9.05 -28.77
N LYS A 631 6.97 -8.24 -28.72
CA LYS A 631 7.09 -7.04 -29.56
C LYS A 631 7.66 -7.36 -30.96
N ARG A 632 7.93 -8.63 -31.24
CA ARG A 632 8.49 -9.17 -32.49
C ARG A 632 7.67 -10.32 -33.09
N VAL A 633 6.51 -10.60 -32.49
CA VAL A 633 5.39 -11.33 -33.11
C VAL A 633 4.35 -10.27 -33.41
#